data_AF-A0A0V8GDJ3-F1
#
_entry.id   AF-A0A0V8GDJ3-F1
#
_cell.length_a   1.000
_cell.length_b   1.000
_cell.length_c   1.000
_cell.angle_alpha   90.00
_cell.angle_beta   90.00
_cell.angle_gamma   90.00
#
_symmetry.space_group_name_H-M   'P 1'
#
loop_
_entity.id
_entity.type
_entity.pdbx_description
1 polymer ?
#
loop_
_entity_poly.entity_id
_entity_poly.type
_entity_poly.pdbx_seq_one_letter_code
_entity_poly.pdbx_strand_id
1 'polypeptide(L)'
;MIKKQKKSGDQHTKDVAMYLEQLIQEQSSLSQEQHPATIVAQFLFTQFPKTSEVKTKFDFKRADHHADLYIYQDEHIYPIHLFYLKKNTTIQPKNPGAKSFLHKYFGLTESQHAFNALLDQARSKLFQDIAFHHGITDLYVSEAKLKKSIHALQLDETILKAYRRRFLEGIRDHCYSLLLKSLNEHQSDFFRGFKHLSMIEEYKVIFIEETSEIKLEQQTIQTFESVHLLKKNNSSIHILVDNYELELRFKFESSLTSSIKVATKLSHTRELTNQFQQKTKQLNAKWLNAFEDSLHTHTLLAHSNKSNAIGRCHEVLTLYQFIKHDSTIHLVDPTQVHQTLTVYYSYLEPNVLQQLIDSADVTTSVLLDYLKNVYGQSQIEQVQLVSDSYVANKLETADILLTLRYEQNLIELPLSLKALKAHNSVMTIKNPGAGTILSYQYFDVFDEMQEFIARIKEKYLVGLISRQEVLSEVSNEITRHLSAASQTSLVSGLKKMIGTNLSIVSFYQSLTCSIHPPIEVGGHIHVSQHSSTTTRLTWSNGNEYLNFRVKFSAGASHGWSSLKLSCERSVL
;
A
#
# COMPACT_ATOMS: atom_id res chain seq x y z
N MET A 1 23.33 -11.31 -16.41
CA MET A 1 24.08 -10.80 -15.23
C MET A 1 23.88 -11.65 -13.98
N ILE A 2 22.66 -11.82 -13.44
CA ILE A 2 22.39 -12.54 -12.17
C ILE A 2 22.94 -13.98 -12.15
N LYS A 3 22.77 -14.75 -13.24
CA LYS A 3 23.34 -16.13 -13.35
C LYS A 3 24.88 -16.16 -13.26
N LYS A 4 25.57 -15.12 -13.74
CA LYS A 4 27.04 -15.03 -13.73
C LYS A 4 27.55 -14.67 -12.33
N GLN A 5 26.85 -13.77 -11.62
CA GLN A 5 27.13 -13.45 -10.22
C GLN A 5 26.89 -14.64 -9.28
N LYS A 6 25.77 -15.37 -9.42
CA LYS A 6 25.49 -16.54 -8.57
C LYS A 6 26.58 -17.61 -8.71
N LYS A 7 27.00 -17.92 -9.95
CA LYS A 7 28.11 -18.85 -10.20
C LYS A 7 29.44 -18.40 -9.59
N SER A 8 29.73 -17.10 -9.63
CA SER A 8 30.95 -16.54 -9.03
C SER A 8 30.95 -16.63 -7.50
N GLY A 9 29.82 -16.33 -6.86
CA GLY A 9 29.69 -16.43 -5.40
C GLY A 9 29.71 -17.86 -4.89
N ASP A 10 28.99 -18.77 -5.57
CA ASP A 10 28.96 -20.19 -5.22
C ASP A 10 30.35 -20.83 -5.36
N GLN A 11 31.14 -20.43 -6.36
CA GLN A 11 32.52 -20.89 -6.51
C GLN A 11 33.40 -20.34 -5.38
N HIS A 12 33.30 -19.04 -5.07
CA HIS A 12 34.05 -18.44 -3.97
C HIS A 12 33.80 -19.14 -2.63
N THR A 13 32.55 -19.50 -2.32
CA THR A 13 32.22 -20.28 -1.10
C THR A 13 32.96 -21.62 -1.07
N LYS A 14 33.00 -22.35 -2.20
CA LYS A 14 33.69 -23.64 -2.29
C LYS A 14 35.20 -23.48 -2.15
N ASP A 15 35.78 -22.45 -2.79
CA ASP A 15 37.21 -22.18 -2.73
C ASP A 15 37.64 -21.84 -1.29
N VAL A 16 36.88 -20.98 -0.59
CA VAL A 16 37.16 -20.65 0.82
C VAL A 16 37.10 -21.89 1.71
N ALA A 17 36.11 -22.76 1.52
CA ALA A 17 35.98 -24.00 2.29
C ALA A 17 37.18 -24.94 2.05
N MET A 18 37.55 -25.15 0.78
CA MET A 18 38.70 -25.98 0.41
C MET A 18 40.00 -25.47 1.06
N TYR A 19 40.26 -24.16 1.05
CA TYR A 19 41.46 -23.60 1.68
C TYR A 19 41.41 -23.68 3.21
N LEU A 20 40.23 -23.54 3.82
CA LEU A 20 40.06 -23.78 5.27
C LEU A 20 40.34 -25.24 5.64
N GLU A 21 39.85 -26.21 4.86
CA GLU A 21 40.11 -27.64 5.08
C GLU A 21 41.61 -27.96 5.03
N GLN A 22 42.35 -27.36 4.08
CA GLN A 22 43.81 -27.51 3.99
C GLN A 22 44.53 -26.96 5.23
N LEU A 23 44.10 -25.81 5.74
CA LEU A 23 44.65 -25.21 6.97
C LEU A 23 44.36 -26.08 8.20
N ILE A 24 43.17 -26.67 8.30
CA ILE A 24 42.78 -27.57 9.39
C ILE A 24 43.62 -28.86 9.38
N GLN A 25 43.95 -29.40 8.20
CA GLN A 25 44.72 -30.63 8.05
C GLN A 25 46.25 -30.44 8.16
N GLU A 26 46.73 -29.24 8.54
CA GLU A 26 48.15 -28.87 8.64
C GLU A 26 48.95 -29.10 7.33
N GLN A 27 48.26 -29.17 6.18
CA GLN A 27 48.90 -29.44 4.88
C GLN A 27 49.53 -28.17 4.30
N SER A 28 50.70 -27.79 4.81
CA SER A 28 51.63 -26.80 4.24
C SER A 28 51.08 -25.37 4.07
N SER A 29 51.98 -24.39 4.19
CA SER A 29 51.69 -22.97 3.96
C SER A 29 50.99 -22.76 2.62
N LEU A 30 49.73 -22.29 2.66
CA LEU A 30 49.02 -21.82 1.47
C LEU A 30 49.95 -20.89 0.68
N SER A 31 50.13 -21.15 -0.62
CA SER A 31 50.90 -20.28 -1.49
C SER A 31 50.43 -18.83 -1.33
N GLN A 32 51.36 -17.88 -1.26
CA GLN A 32 51.10 -16.43 -1.17
C GLN A 32 50.41 -15.85 -2.43
N GLU A 33 49.56 -16.63 -3.11
CA GLU A 33 48.70 -16.08 -4.14
C GLU A 33 47.69 -15.16 -3.45
N GLN A 34 47.61 -13.91 -3.91
CA GLN A 34 46.63 -12.90 -3.50
C GLN A 34 45.20 -13.26 -3.95
N HIS A 35 44.84 -14.54 -3.98
CA HIS A 35 43.50 -14.96 -4.33
C HIS A 35 42.55 -14.65 -3.16
N PRO A 36 41.44 -13.92 -3.37
CA PRO A 36 40.55 -13.50 -2.29
C PRO A 36 40.07 -14.63 -1.37
N ALA A 37 39.82 -15.81 -1.92
CA ALA A 37 39.39 -16.96 -1.13
C ALA A 37 40.45 -17.45 -0.12
N THR A 38 41.74 -17.41 -0.49
CA THR A 38 42.86 -17.79 0.36
C THR A 38 42.99 -16.83 1.54
N ILE A 39 42.89 -15.53 1.27
CA ILE A 39 42.98 -14.48 2.30
C ILE A 39 41.80 -14.60 3.28
N VAL A 40 40.58 -14.82 2.78
CA VAL A 40 39.38 -15.04 3.61
C VAL A 40 39.51 -16.30 4.46
N ALA A 41 40.01 -17.41 3.90
CA ALA A 41 40.23 -18.65 4.62
C ALA A 41 41.25 -18.48 5.76
N GLN A 42 42.40 -17.85 5.50
CA GLN A 42 43.41 -17.54 6.52
C GLN A 42 42.85 -16.66 7.64
N PHE A 43 42.08 -15.62 7.26
CA PHE A 43 41.42 -14.74 8.22
C PHE A 43 40.46 -15.53 9.12
N LEU A 44 39.59 -16.36 8.53
CA LEU A 44 38.64 -17.20 9.26
C LEU A 44 39.33 -18.18 10.21
N PHE A 45 40.39 -18.86 9.74
CA PHE A 45 41.17 -19.78 10.57
C PHE A 45 41.82 -19.08 11.77
N THR A 46 42.18 -17.81 11.62
CA THR A 46 42.72 -16.99 12.72
C THR A 46 41.62 -16.55 13.70
N GLN A 47 40.44 -16.19 13.20
CA GLN A 47 39.32 -15.75 14.05
C GLN A 47 38.64 -16.89 14.80
N PHE A 48 38.64 -18.10 14.24
CA PHE A 48 38.04 -19.31 14.82
C PHE A 48 39.12 -20.37 15.08
N PRO A 49 40.00 -20.16 16.08
CA PRO A 49 41.08 -21.10 16.38
C PRO A 49 40.52 -22.46 16.82
N LYS A 50 41.24 -23.55 16.53
CA LYS A 50 40.80 -24.94 16.78
C LYS A 50 39.54 -25.34 16.00
N THR A 51 39.35 -24.77 14.81
CA THR A 51 38.35 -25.29 13.88
C THR A 51 38.64 -26.77 13.59
N SER A 52 37.67 -27.65 13.86
CA SER A 52 37.79 -29.10 13.65
C SER A 52 37.24 -29.54 12.29
N GLU A 53 36.22 -28.86 11.80
CA GLU A 53 35.53 -29.18 10.55
C GLU A 53 34.94 -27.89 9.95
N VAL A 54 34.84 -27.83 8.62
CA VAL A 54 34.05 -26.82 7.91
C VAL A 54 33.08 -27.52 6.97
N LYS A 55 31.84 -27.03 6.89
CA LYS A 55 30.86 -27.44 5.87
C LYS A 55 30.39 -26.25 5.08
N THR A 56 29.96 -26.49 3.86
CA THR A 56 29.38 -25.48 2.98
C THR A 56 27.86 -25.62 2.91
N LYS A 57 27.16 -24.57 2.48
CA LYS A 57 25.72 -24.67 2.14
C LYS A 57 25.38 -25.78 1.13
N PHE A 58 26.34 -26.21 0.31
CA PHE A 58 26.12 -27.22 -0.73
C PHE A 58 26.07 -28.65 -0.18
N ASP A 59 26.52 -28.85 1.07
CA ASP A 59 26.47 -30.14 1.76
C ASP A 59 25.06 -30.42 2.34
N PHE A 60 24.17 -29.43 2.30
CA PHE A 60 22.81 -29.52 2.80
C PHE A 60 21.76 -29.54 1.68
N LYS A 61 20.59 -30.14 1.95
CA LYS A 61 19.44 -30.04 1.05
C LYS A 61 18.95 -28.58 1.00
N ARG A 62 18.73 -28.05 -0.21
CA ARG A 62 18.30 -26.66 -0.46
C ARG A 62 19.34 -25.62 -0.01
N ALA A 63 20.53 -25.64 -0.61
CA ALA A 63 21.64 -24.72 -0.34
C ALA A 63 21.25 -23.23 -0.14
N ASP A 64 20.27 -22.71 -0.88
CA ASP A 64 19.78 -21.32 -0.75
C ASP A 64 19.06 -21.00 0.59
N HIS A 65 19.00 -21.96 1.53
CA HIS A 65 18.42 -21.82 2.88
C HIS A 65 19.47 -21.79 3.99
N HIS A 66 20.74 -22.02 3.65
CA HIS A 66 21.82 -22.21 4.60
C HIS A 66 22.84 -21.06 4.53
N ALA A 67 23.63 -20.88 5.59
CA ALA A 67 24.78 -19.99 5.58
C ALA A 67 25.86 -20.53 4.63
N ASP A 68 26.69 -19.63 4.06
CA ASP A 68 27.68 -20.04 3.05
C ASP A 68 28.64 -21.10 3.60
N LEU A 69 29.10 -20.92 4.84
CA LEU A 69 29.92 -21.87 5.59
C LEU A 69 29.34 -22.14 6.98
N TYR A 70 29.67 -23.30 7.53
CA TYR A 70 29.50 -23.67 8.93
C TYR A 70 30.86 -24.09 9.47
N ILE A 71 31.39 -23.31 10.42
CA ILE A 71 32.65 -23.61 11.09
C ILE A 71 32.31 -24.36 12.39
N TYR A 72 32.87 -25.56 12.54
CA TYR A 72 32.75 -26.37 13.75
C TYR A 72 34.00 -26.17 14.60
N GLN A 73 33.81 -25.67 15.81
CA GLN A 73 34.89 -25.43 16.76
C GLN A 73 34.42 -25.93 18.13
N ASP A 74 35.13 -26.93 18.65
CA ASP A 74 34.72 -27.69 19.83
C ASP A 74 33.27 -28.22 19.67
N GLU A 75 32.35 -27.86 20.57
CA GLU A 75 30.92 -28.21 20.48
C GLU A 75 30.04 -27.10 19.85
N HIS A 76 30.64 -26.02 19.35
CA HIS A 76 29.92 -24.88 18.78
C HIS A 76 29.94 -24.88 17.24
N ILE A 77 28.82 -24.48 16.64
CA ILE A 77 28.66 -24.34 15.20
C ILE A 77 28.44 -22.87 14.87
N TYR A 78 29.34 -22.29 14.09
CA TYR A 78 29.29 -20.89 13.66
C TYR A 78 28.81 -20.79 12.21
N PRO A 79 27.57 -20.31 11.95
CA PRO A 79 27.11 -20.03 10.60
C PRO A 79 27.75 -18.73 10.07
N ILE A 80 28.45 -18.81 8.94
CA ILE A 80 29.19 -17.70 8.34
C ILE A 80 28.63 -17.39 6.94
N HIS A 81 28.40 -16.10 6.68
CA HIS A 81 28.04 -15.57 5.38
C HIS A 81 29.20 -14.80 4.74
N LEU A 82 29.48 -15.08 3.47
CA LEU A 82 30.62 -14.52 2.76
C LEU A 82 30.17 -13.42 1.79
N PHE A 83 30.76 -12.24 1.91
CA PHE A 83 30.50 -11.11 1.05
C PHE A 83 31.79 -10.66 0.36
N TYR A 84 31.73 -10.59 -0.97
CA TYR A 84 32.78 -10.04 -1.80
C TYR A 84 32.33 -8.69 -2.37
N LEU A 85 32.98 -7.61 -1.95
CA LEU A 85 32.66 -6.24 -2.35
C LEU A 85 33.79 -5.64 -3.17
N LYS A 86 33.45 -5.02 -4.30
CA LYS A 86 34.45 -4.31 -5.12
C LYS A 86 34.92 -2.99 -4.49
N LYS A 87 34.00 -2.32 -3.79
CA LYS A 87 34.20 -1.01 -3.14
C LYS A 87 33.58 -1.07 -1.74
N ASN A 88 33.74 -0.01 -0.96
CA ASN A 88 33.09 0.14 0.34
C ASN A 88 31.57 0.40 0.22
N THR A 89 30.83 -0.57 -0.33
CA THR A 89 29.36 -0.54 -0.54
C THR A 89 28.62 -1.29 0.57
N THR A 90 27.34 -0.99 0.75
CA THR A 90 26.49 -1.68 1.73
C THR A 90 26.13 -3.09 1.28
N ILE A 91 26.08 -4.02 2.22
CA ILE A 91 25.64 -5.40 2.00
C ILE A 91 24.13 -5.42 1.71
N GLN A 92 23.73 -6.19 0.71
CA GLN A 92 22.34 -6.60 0.52
C GLN A 92 22.15 -7.98 1.15
N PRO A 93 21.44 -8.09 2.29
CA PRO A 93 21.36 -9.34 3.04
C PRO A 93 20.78 -10.49 2.20
N LYS A 94 19.53 -10.36 1.75
CA LYS A 94 18.80 -11.41 1.03
C LYS A 94 17.87 -10.80 -0.03
N ASN A 95 17.74 -11.42 -1.21
CA ASN A 95 16.84 -10.96 -2.28
C ASN A 95 15.75 -12.00 -2.58
N PRO A 96 14.81 -12.26 -1.65
CA PRO A 96 13.86 -13.34 -1.82
C PRO A 96 12.78 -13.04 -2.87
N GLY A 97 12.16 -14.11 -3.36
CA GLY A 97 10.94 -14.01 -4.15
C GLY A 97 9.77 -13.57 -3.27
N ALA A 98 8.92 -12.67 -3.80
CA ALA A 98 7.79 -12.16 -3.03
C ALA A 98 6.77 -13.25 -2.65
N LYS A 99 6.70 -14.35 -3.43
CA LYS A 99 5.76 -15.45 -3.19
C LYS A 99 6.10 -16.39 -2.03
N SER A 100 7.23 -16.20 -1.34
CA SER A 100 7.67 -17.12 -0.29
C SER A 100 8.34 -16.48 0.92
N PHE A 101 8.64 -15.18 0.90
CA PHE A 101 9.47 -14.58 1.94
C PHE A 101 8.79 -14.47 3.32
N LEU A 102 7.47 -14.22 3.39
CA LEU A 102 6.75 -14.14 4.69
C LEU A 102 6.78 -15.50 5.38
N HIS A 103 6.50 -16.58 4.64
CA HIS A 103 6.62 -17.93 5.19
C HIS A 103 8.08 -18.29 5.50
N LYS A 104 9.01 -18.08 4.56
CA LYS A 104 10.41 -18.53 4.69
C LYS A 104 11.17 -17.83 5.83
N TYR A 105 10.93 -16.55 6.05
CA TYR A 105 11.71 -15.77 7.04
C TYR A 105 10.92 -15.49 8.31
N PHE A 106 9.65 -15.09 8.20
CA PHE A 106 8.82 -14.77 9.35
C PHE A 106 8.08 -15.98 9.92
N GLY A 107 7.93 -17.07 9.16
CA GLY A 107 7.12 -18.23 9.56
C GLY A 107 5.60 -18.01 9.36
N LEU A 108 5.21 -16.95 8.66
CA LEU A 108 3.82 -16.53 8.51
C LEU A 108 3.18 -17.21 7.28
N THR A 109 2.78 -18.47 7.42
CA THR A 109 2.21 -19.27 6.32
C THR A 109 0.89 -18.69 5.81
N GLU A 110 -0.06 -18.40 6.70
CA GLU A 110 -1.37 -17.81 6.32
C GLU A 110 -1.21 -16.44 5.66
N SER A 111 -0.35 -15.58 6.22
CA SER A 111 -0.04 -14.28 5.62
C SER A 111 0.60 -14.44 4.24
N GLN A 112 1.45 -15.45 4.02
CA GLN A 112 2.00 -15.74 2.70
C GLN A 112 0.92 -16.19 1.70
N HIS A 113 -0.06 -16.99 2.13
CA HIS A 113 -1.18 -17.38 1.28
C HIS A 113 -2.06 -16.18 0.92
N ALA A 114 -2.42 -15.36 1.90
CA ALA A 114 -3.17 -14.13 1.68
C ALA A 114 -2.43 -13.14 0.76
N PHE A 115 -1.11 -13.02 0.93
CA PHE A 115 -0.27 -12.20 0.05
C PHE A 115 -0.23 -12.74 -1.38
N ASN A 116 -0.09 -14.05 -1.55
CA ASN A 116 -0.05 -14.70 -2.87
C ASN A 116 -1.38 -14.55 -3.62
N ALA A 117 -2.50 -14.71 -2.93
CA ALA A 117 -3.83 -14.53 -3.51
C ALA A 117 -4.01 -13.12 -4.08
N LEU A 118 -3.67 -12.08 -3.30
CA LEU A 118 -3.75 -10.69 -3.76
C LEU A 118 -2.75 -10.42 -4.90
N LEU A 119 -1.52 -10.93 -4.80
CA LEU A 119 -0.49 -10.75 -5.84
C LEU A 119 -0.96 -11.31 -7.19
N ASP A 120 -1.60 -12.48 -7.19
CA ASP A 120 -2.09 -13.14 -8.40
C ASP A 120 -3.33 -12.42 -8.96
N GLN A 121 -4.26 -11.99 -8.10
CA GLN A 121 -5.38 -11.16 -8.50
C GLN A 121 -4.93 -9.82 -9.10
N ALA A 122 -4.01 -9.12 -8.44
CA ALA A 122 -3.47 -7.84 -8.91
C ALA A 122 -2.73 -8.00 -10.25
N ARG A 123 -2.03 -9.13 -10.46
CA ARG A 123 -1.35 -9.42 -11.73
C ARG A 123 -2.34 -9.68 -12.84
N SER A 124 -3.37 -10.49 -12.58
CA SER A 124 -4.44 -10.73 -13.55
C SER A 124 -5.10 -9.41 -13.97
N LYS A 125 -5.49 -8.58 -13.00
CA LYS A 125 -6.08 -7.26 -13.26
C LYS A 125 -5.14 -6.35 -14.05
N LEU A 126 -3.86 -6.31 -13.69
CA LEU A 126 -2.86 -5.53 -14.44
C LEU A 126 -2.81 -5.94 -15.92
N PHE A 127 -2.80 -7.25 -16.20
CA PHE A 127 -2.73 -7.73 -17.57
C PHE A 127 -4.00 -7.47 -18.36
N GLN A 128 -5.17 -7.64 -17.73
CA GLN A 128 -6.46 -7.31 -18.34
C GLN A 128 -6.57 -5.82 -18.64
N ASP A 129 -6.16 -4.95 -17.71
CA ASP A 129 -6.15 -3.49 -17.91
C ASP A 129 -5.26 -3.10 -19.09
N ILE A 130 -4.05 -3.65 -19.19
CA ILE A 130 -3.15 -3.40 -20.32
C ILE A 130 -3.78 -3.91 -21.62
N ALA A 131 -4.29 -5.14 -21.62
CA ALA A 131 -4.91 -5.73 -22.80
C ALA A 131 -6.08 -4.87 -23.32
N PHE A 132 -6.97 -4.46 -22.41
CA PHE A 132 -8.11 -3.63 -22.73
C PHE A 132 -7.70 -2.27 -23.31
N HIS A 133 -6.78 -1.54 -22.67
CA HIS A 133 -6.33 -0.23 -23.16
C HIS A 133 -5.62 -0.29 -24.52
N HIS A 134 -5.09 -1.45 -24.89
CA HIS A 134 -4.40 -1.66 -26.16
C HIS A 134 -5.21 -2.48 -27.17
N GLY A 135 -6.54 -2.55 -27.00
CA GLY A 135 -7.46 -3.12 -27.99
C GLY A 135 -7.39 -4.64 -28.15
N ILE A 136 -6.81 -5.35 -27.18
CA ILE A 136 -6.83 -6.82 -27.14
C ILE A 136 -8.19 -7.25 -26.59
N THR A 137 -9.03 -7.75 -27.49
CA THR A 137 -10.44 -8.06 -27.21
C THR A 137 -10.67 -9.40 -26.51
N ASP A 138 -9.73 -10.33 -26.62
CA ASP A 138 -9.83 -11.66 -25.99
C ASP A 138 -9.30 -11.62 -24.54
N LEU A 139 -10.10 -11.02 -23.65
CA LEU A 139 -9.79 -10.84 -22.23
C LEU A 139 -9.97 -12.11 -21.38
N TYR A 140 -10.55 -13.18 -21.96
CA TYR A 140 -10.82 -14.45 -21.29
C TYR A 140 -9.73 -15.51 -21.57
N VAL A 141 -8.60 -15.11 -22.15
CA VAL A 141 -7.46 -16.01 -22.35
C VAL A 141 -6.68 -16.26 -21.07
N SER A 142 -6.07 -17.44 -20.99
CA SER A 142 -5.12 -17.80 -19.93
C SER A 142 -4.06 -16.71 -19.71
N GLU A 143 -3.61 -16.52 -18.46
CA GLU A 143 -2.55 -15.56 -18.11
C GLU A 143 -1.30 -15.70 -19.00
N ALA A 144 -0.94 -16.93 -19.38
CA ALA A 144 0.18 -17.22 -20.28
C ALA A 144 0.03 -16.56 -21.66
N LYS A 145 -1.19 -16.51 -22.20
CA LYS A 145 -1.49 -15.83 -23.48
C LYS A 145 -1.45 -14.31 -23.30
N LEU A 146 -2.10 -13.76 -22.26
CA LEU A 146 -2.05 -12.32 -21.97
C LEU A 146 -0.60 -11.83 -21.82
N LYS A 147 0.23 -12.59 -21.09
CA LYS A 147 1.65 -12.30 -20.90
C LYS A 147 2.42 -12.22 -22.23
N LYS A 148 2.15 -13.13 -23.18
CA LYS A 148 2.77 -13.09 -24.52
C LYS A 148 2.33 -11.85 -25.28
N SER A 149 1.03 -11.54 -25.29
CA SER A 149 0.49 -10.37 -25.97
C SER A 149 1.06 -9.06 -25.42
N ILE A 150 1.12 -8.92 -24.10
CA ILE A 150 1.68 -7.73 -23.43
C ILE A 150 3.16 -7.55 -23.75
N HIS A 151 3.93 -8.64 -23.82
CA HIS A 151 5.33 -8.57 -24.20
C HIS A 151 5.52 -8.07 -25.64
N ALA A 152 4.56 -8.30 -26.54
CA ALA A 152 4.60 -7.84 -27.92
C ALA A 152 4.25 -6.35 -28.07
N LEU A 153 3.53 -5.74 -27.11
CA LEU A 153 3.00 -4.37 -27.22
C LEU A 153 4.06 -3.24 -27.23
N GLN A 154 5.33 -3.52 -26.89
CA GLN A 154 6.42 -2.53 -26.83
C GLN A 154 6.01 -1.18 -26.22
N LEU A 155 5.40 -1.22 -25.03
CA LEU A 155 4.89 -0.04 -24.33
C LEU A 155 5.99 1.00 -24.06
N ASP A 156 5.65 2.29 -24.15
CA ASP A 156 6.56 3.37 -23.80
C ASP A 156 6.88 3.38 -22.29
N GLU A 157 8.03 3.98 -21.94
CA GLU A 157 8.54 3.95 -20.58
C GLU A 157 7.62 4.66 -19.57
N THR A 158 6.89 5.70 -19.99
CA THR A 158 6.01 6.47 -19.11
C THR A 158 4.78 5.64 -18.74
N ILE A 159 4.14 4.99 -19.72
CA ILE A 159 3.04 4.04 -19.49
C ILE A 159 3.52 2.88 -18.62
N LEU A 160 4.70 2.30 -18.91
CA LEU A 160 5.28 1.24 -18.10
C LEU A 160 5.49 1.67 -16.64
N LYS A 161 6.01 2.88 -16.41
CA LYS A 161 6.21 3.44 -15.06
C LYS A 161 4.87 3.60 -14.33
N ALA A 162 3.83 4.09 -15.00
CA ALA A 162 2.51 4.24 -14.40
C ALA A 162 1.92 2.89 -13.95
N TYR A 163 1.98 1.87 -14.83
CA TYR A 163 1.55 0.51 -14.49
C TYR A 163 2.36 -0.11 -13.34
N ARG A 164 3.68 0.05 -13.37
CA ARG A 164 4.58 -0.43 -12.31
C ARG A 164 4.25 0.21 -10.96
N ARG A 165 4.10 1.54 -10.94
CA ARG A 165 3.80 2.29 -9.71
C ARG A 165 2.54 1.75 -9.06
N ARG A 166 1.43 1.74 -9.79
CA ARG A 166 0.13 1.27 -9.31
C ARG A 166 0.17 -0.17 -8.81
N PHE A 167 0.82 -1.05 -9.56
CA PHE A 167 0.93 -2.45 -9.16
C PHE A 167 1.75 -2.60 -7.87
N LEU A 168 2.95 -2.01 -7.81
CA LEU A 168 3.85 -2.18 -6.66
C LEU A 168 3.27 -1.53 -5.39
N GLU A 169 2.51 -0.45 -5.52
CA GLU A 169 1.84 0.21 -4.40
C GLU A 169 0.81 -0.72 -3.75
N GLY A 170 -0.03 -1.38 -4.56
CA GLY A 170 -0.94 -2.44 -4.13
C GLY A 170 -0.25 -3.56 -3.35
N ILE A 171 0.86 -4.06 -3.90
CA ILE A 171 1.63 -5.14 -3.27
C ILE A 171 2.28 -4.67 -1.96
N ARG A 172 2.84 -3.46 -1.94
CA ARG A 172 3.44 -2.87 -0.74
C ARG A 172 2.39 -2.71 0.36
N ASP A 173 1.24 -2.11 0.06
CA ASP A 173 0.23 -1.81 1.08
C ASP A 173 -0.35 -3.08 1.69
N HIS A 174 -0.63 -4.10 0.87
CA HIS A 174 -1.07 -5.39 1.40
C HIS A 174 0.00 -6.08 2.26
N CYS A 175 1.25 -6.07 1.81
CA CYS A 175 2.34 -6.60 2.64
C CYS A 175 2.50 -5.82 3.95
N TYR A 176 2.34 -4.49 3.90
CA TYR A 176 2.42 -3.64 5.07
C TYR A 176 1.36 -4.05 6.09
N SER A 177 0.09 -4.18 5.71
CA SER A 177 -0.97 -4.56 6.63
C SER A 177 -0.76 -5.97 7.21
N LEU A 178 -0.18 -6.91 6.45
CA LEU A 178 0.19 -8.24 6.96
C LEU A 178 1.34 -8.17 7.99
N LEU A 179 2.35 -7.34 7.75
CA LEU A 179 3.47 -7.12 8.68
C LEU A 179 3.02 -6.35 9.92
N LEU A 180 2.13 -5.37 9.76
CA LEU A 180 1.49 -4.62 10.84
C LEU A 180 0.73 -5.57 11.76
N LYS A 181 -0.10 -6.45 11.19
CA LYS A 181 -0.81 -7.48 11.93
C LYS A 181 0.16 -8.39 12.68
N SER A 182 1.23 -8.84 12.01
CA SER A 182 2.26 -9.67 12.67
C SER A 182 2.96 -8.91 13.80
N LEU A 183 3.21 -7.61 13.66
CA LEU A 183 3.84 -6.80 14.70
C LEU A 183 2.90 -6.62 15.91
N ASN A 184 1.60 -6.47 15.70
CA ASN A 184 0.65 -6.30 16.81
C ASN A 184 0.29 -7.63 17.48
N GLU A 185 0.11 -8.71 16.71
CA GLU A 185 -0.48 -9.98 17.20
C GLU A 185 0.54 -11.13 17.34
N HIS A 186 1.66 -11.09 16.61
CA HIS A 186 2.65 -12.18 16.51
C HIS A 186 4.10 -11.66 16.60
N GLN A 187 4.39 -10.83 17.62
CA GLN A 187 5.66 -10.12 17.77
C GLN A 187 6.91 -11.02 17.67
N SER A 188 6.88 -12.20 18.28
CA SER A 188 8.01 -13.14 18.23
C SER A 188 8.36 -13.56 16.81
N ASP A 189 7.34 -13.84 15.99
CA ASP A 189 7.52 -14.22 14.59
C ASP A 189 7.97 -13.02 13.74
N PHE A 190 7.45 -11.82 14.04
CA PHE A 190 7.88 -10.57 13.44
C PHE A 190 9.39 -10.33 13.65
N PHE A 191 9.85 -10.37 14.90
CA PHE A 191 11.26 -10.11 15.23
C PHE A 191 12.18 -11.23 14.76
N ARG A 192 11.74 -12.50 14.81
CA ARG A 192 12.48 -13.62 14.21
C ARG A 192 12.69 -13.38 12.71
N GLY A 193 11.63 -13.00 12.00
CA GLY A 193 11.71 -12.71 10.58
C GLY A 193 12.57 -11.50 10.26
N PHE A 194 12.48 -10.44 11.07
CA PHE A 194 13.37 -9.29 10.97
C PHE A 194 14.84 -9.70 11.09
N LYS A 195 15.22 -10.41 12.16
CA LYS A 195 16.60 -10.89 12.37
C LYS A 195 17.08 -11.77 11.22
N HIS A 196 16.29 -12.78 10.86
CA HIS A 196 16.68 -13.74 9.83
C HIS A 196 16.80 -13.09 8.44
N LEU A 197 15.94 -12.12 8.11
CA LEU A 197 16.00 -11.44 6.83
C LEU A 197 17.12 -10.39 6.76
N SER A 198 17.43 -9.73 7.88
CA SER A 198 18.54 -8.76 8.02
C SER A 198 19.89 -9.42 8.30
N MET A 199 19.91 -10.73 8.57
CA MET A 199 21.10 -11.48 8.96
C MET A 199 21.75 -10.92 10.23
N ILE A 200 20.93 -10.41 11.15
CA ILE A 200 21.40 -9.98 12.47
C ILE A 200 21.57 -11.24 13.33
N GLU A 201 22.57 -11.23 14.21
CA GLU A 201 23.08 -12.37 15.00
C GLU A 201 23.82 -13.44 14.17
N GLU A 202 23.85 -13.30 12.84
CA GLU A 202 24.65 -14.13 11.93
C GLU A 202 26.04 -13.49 11.69
N TYR A 203 27.10 -14.32 11.57
CA TYR A 203 28.44 -13.83 11.26
C TYR A 203 28.58 -13.50 9.77
N LYS A 204 29.14 -12.32 9.46
CA LYS A 204 29.37 -11.83 8.11
C LYS A 204 30.85 -11.59 7.93
N VAL A 205 31.45 -12.26 6.94
CA VAL A 205 32.84 -11.99 6.53
C VAL A 205 32.81 -11.20 5.23
N ILE A 206 33.42 -10.03 5.25
CA ILE A 206 33.36 -9.05 4.18
C ILE A 206 34.78 -8.83 3.66
N PHE A 207 35.02 -9.22 2.41
CA PHE A 207 36.25 -8.91 1.70
C PHE A 207 36.01 -7.72 0.76
N ILE A 208 36.83 -6.67 0.89
CA ILE A 208 36.79 -5.47 0.05
C ILE A 208 38.00 -5.49 -0.90
N GLU A 209 37.76 -5.70 -2.20
CA GLU A 209 38.80 -5.89 -3.22
C GLU A 209 39.74 -4.70 -3.35
N GLU A 210 39.21 -3.47 -3.47
CA GLU A 210 40.02 -2.25 -3.67
C GLU A 210 41.03 -1.99 -2.55
N THR A 211 40.69 -2.33 -1.30
CA THR A 211 41.54 -2.11 -0.12
C THR A 211 42.21 -3.38 0.36
N SER A 212 41.85 -4.55 -0.20
CA SER A 212 42.21 -5.87 0.33
C SER A 212 41.88 -6.04 1.82
N GLU A 213 40.85 -5.33 2.30
CA GLU A 213 40.44 -5.34 3.71
C GLU A 213 39.45 -6.48 3.97
N ILE A 214 39.62 -7.19 5.09
CA ILE A 214 38.66 -8.20 5.57
C ILE A 214 38.07 -7.75 6.90
N LYS A 215 36.75 -7.86 7.03
CA LYS A 215 36.01 -7.59 8.26
C LYS A 215 35.20 -8.80 8.67
N LEU A 216 35.22 -9.12 9.96
CA LEU A 216 34.22 -9.96 10.60
C LEU A 216 33.22 -9.05 11.30
N GLU A 217 31.96 -9.12 10.89
CA GLU A 217 30.87 -8.39 11.52
C GLU A 217 29.86 -9.38 12.09
N GLN A 218 29.53 -9.22 13.37
CA GLN A 218 28.35 -9.81 13.97
C GLN A 218 27.56 -8.69 14.64
N GLN A 219 26.38 -8.44 14.11
CA GLN A 219 25.47 -7.43 14.64
C GLN A 219 24.56 -8.10 15.65
N THR A 220 24.41 -7.49 16.83
CA THR A 220 23.47 -7.95 17.85
C THR A 220 22.40 -6.89 18.08
N ILE A 221 21.21 -7.35 18.42
CA ILE A 221 20.13 -6.50 18.88
C ILE A 221 19.99 -6.74 20.39
N GLN A 222 20.15 -5.67 21.15
CA GLN A 222 20.09 -5.73 22.61
C GLN A 222 18.65 -5.64 23.12
N THR A 223 17.77 -4.92 22.41
CA THR A 223 16.41 -4.57 22.82
C THR A 223 15.42 -4.63 21.65
N PHE A 224 14.13 -4.46 21.92
CA PHE A 224 13.09 -4.27 20.89
C PHE A 224 12.17 -3.11 21.30
N GLU A 225 12.76 -2.09 21.92
CA GLU A 225 12.00 -1.01 22.58
C GLU A 225 11.48 0.02 21.57
N SER A 226 12.24 0.29 20.50
CA SER A 226 11.85 1.23 19.46
C SER A 226 11.62 0.51 18.14
N VAL A 227 10.34 0.35 17.75
CA VAL A 227 9.97 -0.37 16.52
C VAL A 227 9.05 0.48 15.67
N HIS A 228 9.52 0.91 14.50
CA HIS A 228 8.70 1.63 13.52
C HIS A 228 8.50 0.80 12.26
N LEU A 229 7.27 0.78 11.74
CA LEU A 229 6.93 0.13 10.49
C LEU A 229 6.37 1.19 9.54
N LEU A 230 7.15 1.54 8.52
CA LEU A 230 6.88 2.69 7.67
C LEU A 230 6.75 2.29 6.20
N LYS A 231 5.79 2.88 5.50
CA LYS A 231 5.68 2.77 4.04
C LYS A 231 6.55 3.84 3.38
N LYS A 232 7.11 3.55 2.21
CA LYS A 232 7.87 4.56 1.44
C LYS A 232 7.59 4.46 -0.06
N ASN A 233 7.35 5.62 -0.65
CA ASN A 233 7.06 5.85 -2.07
C ASN A 233 5.90 4.98 -2.58
N ASN A 234 6.18 4.02 -3.46
CA ASN A 234 5.18 3.12 -4.04
C ASN A 234 5.57 1.63 -3.92
N SER A 235 6.69 1.31 -3.25
CA SER A 235 7.26 -0.03 -3.37
C SER A 235 8.10 -0.48 -2.18
N SER A 236 8.37 0.37 -1.20
CA SER A 236 9.23 0.03 -0.07
C SER A 236 8.48 0.03 1.25
N ILE A 237 8.82 -0.90 2.13
CA ILE A 237 8.48 -0.91 3.55
C ILE A 237 9.78 -0.81 4.32
N HIS A 238 9.84 0.04 5.34
CA HIS A 238 10.99 0.20 6.22
C HIS A 238 10.61 -0.34 7.59
N ILE A 239 11.41 -1.27 8.10
CA ILE A 239 11.29 -1.79 9.46
C ILE A 239 12.47 -1.24 10.24
N LEU A 240 12.21 -0.34 11.18
CA LEU A 240 13.21 0.21 12.07
C LEU A 240 13.08 -0.50 13.41
N VAL A 241 14.16 -1.07 13.90
CA VAL A 241 14.26 -1.69 15.23
C VAL A 241 15.52 -1.15 15.88
N ASP A 242 15.33 -0.31 16.89
CA ASP A 242 16.38 0.40 17.64
C ASP A 242 17.37 1.15 16.73
N ASN A 243 18.51 0.51 16.44
CA ASN A 243 19.63 1.05 15.67
C ASN A 243 19.73 0.49 14.25
N TYR A 244 18.76 -0.33 13.84
CA TYR A 244 18.74 -1.03 12.56
C TYR A 244 17.54 -0.61 11.72
N GLU A 245 17.75 -0.39 10.42
CA GLU A 245 16.69 -0.16 9.43
C GLU A 245 16.82 -1.21 8.33
N LEU A 246 15.78 -2.03 8.18
CA LEU A 246 15.62 -2.98 7.08
C LEU A 246 14.61 -2.41 6.06
N GLU A 247 15.10 -2.07 4.87
CA GLU A 247 14.24 -1.74 3.73
C GLU A 247 13.83 -3.04 3.01
N LEU A 248 12.54 -3.21 2.78
CA LEU A 248 11.93 -4.23 1.93
C LEU A 248 11.36 -3.56 0.67
N ARG A 249 12.06 -3.66 -0.46
CA ARG A 249 11.65 -3.02 -1.72
C ARG A 249 11.12 -4.02 -2.74
N PHE A 250 9.84 -3.94 -3.06
CA PHE A 250 9.21 -4.72 -4.11
C PHE A 250 9.62 -4.22 -5.49
N LYS A 251 10.07 -5.13 -6.36
CA LYS A 251 10.41 -4.81 -7.74
C LYS A 251 10.15 -5.97 -8.69
N PHE A 252 9.82 -5.63 -9.93
CA PHE A 252 9.87 -6.58 -11.04
C PHE A 252 11.33 -7.00 -11.29
N GLU A 253 11.54 -8.26 -11.65
CA GLU A 253 12.89 -8.75 -11.98
C GLU A 253 13.46 -8.11 -13.24
N SER A 254 12.63 -7.95 -14.26
CA SER A 254 13.06 -7.41 -15.56
C SER A 254 11.97 -6.64 -16.28
N SER A 255 10.73 -7.14 -16.28
CA SER A 255 9.60 -6.57 -17.03
C SER A 255 8.29 -6.67 -16.24
N LEU A 256 7.22 -6.02 -16.72
CA LEU A 256 5.88 -6.09 -16.10
C LEU A 256 5.33 -7.53 -16.01
N THR A 257 5.83 -8.44 -16.84
CA THR A 257 5.41 -9.83 -16.86
C THR A 257 6.31 -10.75 -16.05
N SER A 258 7.39 -10.22 -15.48
CA SER A 258 8.33 -10.96 -14.65
C SER A 258 7.82 -11.16 -13.22
N SER A 259 8.46 -12.07 -12.48
CA SER A 259 8.22 -12.26 -11.05
C SER A 259 8.52 -10.99 -10.26
N ILE A 260 7.94 -10.91 -9.06
CA ILE A 260 8.26 -9.87 -8.08
C ILE A 260 9.30 -10.42 -7.12
N LYS A 261 10.36 -9.65 -6.93
CA LYS A 261 11.37 -9.86 -5.90
C LYS A 261 11.23 -8.79 -4.81
N VAL A 262 11.65 -9.16 -3.61
CA VAL A 262 11.84 -8.23 -2.49
C VAL A 262 13.34 -8.00 -2.40
N ALA A 263 13.78 -6.78 -2.72
CA ALA A 263 15.14 -6.37 -2.49
C ALA A 263 15.30 -5.87 -1.07
N THR A 264 16.28 -6.39 -0.34
CA THR A 264 16.55 -5.95 1.04
C THR A 264 17.80 -5.10 1.12
N LYS A 265 17.76 -4.12 2.02
CA LYS A 265 18.91 -3.31 2.40
C LYS A 265 18.89 -3.11 3.90
N LEU A 266 20.02 -3.37 4.56
CA LEU A 266 20.19 -3.11 5.98
C LEU A 266 21.06 -1.85 6.16
N SER A 267 20.59 -0.93 7.00
CA SER A 267 21.37 0.20 7.50
C SER A 267 21.47 0.08 9.02
N HIS A 268 22.59 0.53 9.60
CA HIS A 268 22.80 0.52 11.05
C HIS A 268 23.48 1.82 11.52
N THR A 269 22.97 2.45 12.56
CA THR A 269 23.59 3.62 13.21
C THR A 269 23.16 3.70 14.68
N ARG A 270 24.07 4.05 15.60
CA ARG A 270 23.83 4.08 17.06
C ARG A 270 22.75 5.05 17.54
N GLU A 271 22.31 5.96 16.68
CA GLU A 271 21.29 6.97 16.97
C GLU A 271 20.16 6.92 15.94
N LEU A 272 19.95 5.77 15.29
CA LEU A 272 19.12 5.70 14.10
C LEU A 272 17.69 6.22 14.34
N THR A 273 17.10 5.95 15.50
CA THR A 273 15.76 6.47 15.85
C THR A 273 15.75 8.01 15.94
N ASN A 274 16.71 8.61 16.64
CA ASN A 274 16.83 10.08 16.76
C ASN A 274 17.17 10.72 15.41
N GLN A 275 18.09 10.12 14.67
CA GLN A 275 18.47 10.57 13.33
C GLN A 275 17.34 10.41 12.33
N PHE A 276 16.52 9.36 12.45
CA PHE A 276 15.33 9.16 11.64
C PHE A 276 14.36 10.32 11.84
N GLN A 277 14.01 10.65 13.09
CA GLN A 277 13.14 11.78 13.38
C GLN A 277 13.71 13.11 12.86
N GLN A 278 14.99 13.38 13.10
CA GLN A 278 15.65 14.60 12.60
C GLN A 278 15.67 14.66 11.06
N LYS A 279 15.96 13.54 10.40
CA LYS A 279 15.94 13.43 8.94
C LYS A 279 14.54 13.62 8.39
N THR A 280 13.52 13.08 9.04
CA THR A 280 12.12 13.31 8.67
C THR A 280 11.76 14.78 8.79
N LYS A 281 12.12 15.46 9.89
CA LYS A 281 11.95 16.92 10.03
C LYS A 281 12.62 17.70 8.90
N GLN A 282 13.87 17.36 8.56
CA GLN A 282 14.61 18.03 7.48
C GLN A 282 13.98 17.81 6.10
N LEU A 283 13.53 16.59 5.81
CA LEU A 283 12.85 16.25 4.55
C LEU A 283 11.50 16.98 4.46
N ASN A 284 10.74 16.99 5.54
CA ASN A 284 9.46 17.68 5.63
C ASN A 284 9.62 19.19 5.50
N ALA A 285 10.63 19.80 6.12
CA ALA A 285 10.91 21.23 5.95
C ALA A 285 11.21 21.60 4.49
N LYS A 286 12.02 20.79 3.79
CA LYS A 286 12.28 20.99 2.36
C LYS A 286 11.02 20.83 1.52
N TRP A 287 10.19 19.85 1.85
CA TRP A 287 8.93 19.60 1.16
C TRP A 287 7.93 20.72 1.40
N LEU A 288 7.76 21.20 2.63
CA LEU A 288 6.89 22.32 3.00
C LEU A 288 7.26 23.56 2.20
N ASN A 289 8.54 23.93 2.15
CA ASN A 289 9.00 25.09 1.37
C ASN A 289 8.63 24.94 -0.12
N ALA A 290 8.93 23.80 -0.74
CA ALA A 290 8.60 23.57 -2.16
C ALA A 290 7.09 23.54 -2.43
N PHE A 291 6.30 23.07 -1.46
CA PHE A 291 4.85 23.06 -1.52
C PHE A 291 4.28 24.47 -1.42
N GLU A 292 4.76 25.28 -0.49
CA GLU A 292 4.37 26.68 -0.31
C GLU A 292 4.77 27.54 -1.51
N ASP A 293 5.97 27.34 -2.07
CA ASP A 293 6.40 27.99 -3.32
C ASP A 293 5.42 27.70 -4.47
N SER A 294 4.88 26.47 -4.54
CA SER A 294 3.89 26.11 -5.55
C SER A 294 2.57 26.83 -5.31
N LEU A 295 2.11 26.94 -4.07
CA LEU A 295 0.91 27.72 -3.73
C LEU A 295 1.08 29.20 -4.07
N HIS A 296 2.24 29.79 -3.81
CA HIS A 296 2.53 31.20 -4.10
C HIS A 296 2.65 31.50 -5.60
N THR A 297 3.09 30.53 -6.40
CA THR A 297 3.22 30.65 -7.86
C THR A 297 1.99 30.17 -8.63
N HIS A 298 0.87 29.97 -7.92
CA HIS A 298 -0.39 29.52 -8.50
C HIS A 298 -0.83 30.40 -9.69
N THR A 299 -1.17 29.73 -10.79
CA THR A 299 -1.73 30.36 -11.99
C THR A 299 -2.99 29.60 -12.43
N LEU A 300 -4.09 30.33 -12.58
CA LEU A 300 -5.37 29.80 -13.00
C LEU A 300 -5.35 29.44 -14.51
N LEU A 301 -5.77 28.22 -14.84
CA LEU A 301 -6.00 27.76 -16.21
C LEU A 301 -7.46 28.02 -16.59
N ALA A 302 -7.71 29.12 -17.30
CA ALA A 302 -9.03 29.45 -17.81
C ALA A 302 -9.56 28.33 -18.74
N HIS A 303 -10.79 27.88 -18.51
CA HIS A 303 -11.60 27.01 -19.38
C HIS A 303 -11.38 25.49 -19.35
N SER A 304 -10.95 24.89 -18.23
CA SER A 304 -11.07 23.44 -18.08
C SER A 304 -11.69 23.04 -16.75
N ASN A 305 -12.94 22.60 -16.81
CA ASN A 305 -13.63 22.02 -15.66
C ASN A 305 -13.01 20.66 -15.34
N LYS A 306 -12.14 20.61 -14.33
CA LYS A 306 -11.75 19.34 -13.71
C LYS A 306 -12.64 19.10 -12.49
N SER A 307 -13.71 18.33 -12.71
CA SER A 307 -14.81 18.08 -11.76
C SER A 307 -14.40 17.56 -10.36
N ASN A 308 -13.12 17.24 -10.13
CA ASN A 308 -12.59 16.73 -8.86
C ASN A 308 -11.48 17.61 -8.24
N ALA A 309 -11.23 18.82 -8.77
CA ALA A 309 -10.13 19.67 -8.28
C ALA A 309 -10.27 20.06 -6.81
N ILE A 310 -11.49 20.42 -6.36
CA ILE A 310 -11.77 20.78 -4.97
C ILE A 310 -11.40 19.64 -4.02
N GLY A 311 -11.88 18.42 -4.29
CA GLY A 311 -11.61 17.25 -3.44
C GLY A 311 -10.12 16.93 -3.38
N ARG A 312 -9.47 16.80 -4.55
CA ARG A 312 -8.04 16.45 -4.64
C ARG A 312 -7.12 17.50 -4.00
N CYS A 313 -7.43 18.79 -4.15
CA CYS A 313 -6.70 19.84 -3.46
C CYS A 313 -6.94 19.77 -1.95
N HIS A 314 -8.18 19.56 -1.48
CA HIS A 314 -8.48 19.47 -0.05
C HIS A 314 -7.76 18.31 0.64
N GLU A 315 -7.69 17.14 -0.01
CA GLU A 315 -6.94 15.98 0.51
C GLU A 315 -5.46 16.32 0.71
N VAL A 316 -4.81 16.84 -0.34
CA VAL A 316 -3.39 17.19 -0.32
C VAL A 316 -3.09 18.33 0.66
N LEU A 317 -3.97 19.33 0.74
CA LEU A 317 -3.87 20.41 1.72
C LEU A 317 -4.03 19.90 3.16
N THR A 318 -4.88 18.91 3.39
CA THR A 318 -5.00 18.27 4.72
C THR A 318 -3.70 17.57 5.11
N LEU A 319 -3.04 16.85 4.18
CA LEU A 319 -1.70 16.28 4.44
C LEU A 319 -0.67 17.37 4.74
N TYR A 320 -0.68 18.46 3.97
CA TYR A 320 0.19 19.61 4.22
C TYR A 320 0.02 20.15 5.65
N GLN A 321 -1.22 20.31 6.12
CA GLN A 321 -1.47 20.80 7.48
C GLN A 321 -1.03 19.83 8.56
N PHE A 322 -1.16 18.51 8.36
CA PHE A 322 -0.58 17.53 9.28
C PHE A 322 0.94 17.68 9.42
N ILE A 323 1.65 17.78 8.29
CA ILE A 323 3.12 17.91 8.30
C ILE A 323 3.55 19.27 8.86
N LYS A 324 2.77 20.33 8.63
CA LYS A 324 3.01 21.66 9.19
C LYS A 324 2.84 21.68 10.70
N HIS A 325 1.81 21.01 11.21
CA HIS A 325 1.54 20.89 12.65
C HIS A 325 2.61 20.05 13.35
N ASP A 326 3.01 18.91 12.77
CA ASP A 326 4.07 18.06 13.29
C ASP A 326 5.02 17.57 12.18
N SER A 327 6.20 18.20 12.13
CA SER A 327 7.26 17.88 11.18
C SER A 327 7.91 16.51 11.40
N THR A 328 7.59 15.77 12.46
CA THR A 328 8.06 14.39 12.69
C THR A 328 7.25 13.33 11.97
N ILE A 329 6.03 13.66 11.52
CA ILE A 329 5.16 12.74 10.80
C ILE A 329 5.83 12.32 9.49
N HIS A 330 5.93 11.01 9.25
CA HIS A 330 6.51 10.49 8.02
C HIS A 330 5.51 10.59 6.86
N LEU A 331 5.85 11.36 5.82
CA LEU A 331 5.06 11.46 4.60
C LEU A 331 5.46 10.34 3.63
N VAL A 332 4.53 9.42 3.34
CA VAL A 332 4.85 8.17 2.61
C VAL A 332 5.37 8.41 1.19
N ASP A 333 4.73 9.27 0.40
CA ASP A 333 5.18 9.65 -0.94
C ASP A 333 5.03 11.17 -1.16
N PRO A 334 6.03 11.98 -0.75
CA PRO A 334 5.98 13.44 -0.90
C PRO A 334 5.85 13.90 -2.36
N THR A 335 6.39 13.11 -3.30
CA THR A 335 6.37 13.43 -4.73
C THR A 335 4.97 13.28 -5.29
N GLN A 336 4.26 12.21 -4.92
CA GLN A 336 2.87 12.00 -5.34
C GLN A 336 1.96 13.13 -4.84
N VAL A 337 2.13 13.54 -3.59
CA VAL A 337 1.32 14.62 -2.99
C VAL A 337 1.55 15.92 -3.75
N HIS A 338 2.80 16.29 -4.00
CA HIS A 338 3.14 17.50 -4.75
C HIS A 338 2.67 17.45 -6.21
N GLN A 339 2.81 16.29 -6.88
CA GLN A 339 2.26 16.07 -8.23
C GLN A 339 0.74 16.21 -8.25
N THR A 340 0.05 15.72 -7.22
CA THR A 340 -1.41 15.84 -7.13
C THR A 340 -1.81 17.29 -6.97
N LEU A 341 -1.15 18.06 -6.09
CA LEU A 341 -1.41 19.49 -5.96
C LEU A 341 -1.25 20.19 -7.31
N THR A 342 -0.07 20.06 -7.93
CA THR A 342 0.28 20.78 -9.16
C THR A 342 -0.63 20.46 -10.35
N VAL A 343 -1.19 19.25 -10.36
CA VAL A 343 -2.13 18.79 -11.39
C VAL A 343 -3.55 19.32 -11.20
N TYR A 344 -3.95 19.75 -10.00
CA TYR A 344 -5.34 20.12 -9.71
C TYR A 344 -5.54 21.58 -9.28
N TYR A 345 -4.57 22.17 -8.57
CA TYR A 345 -4.71 23.51 -7.98
C TYR A 345 -4.93 24.63 -9.02
N SER A 346 -4.34 24.50 -10.20
CA SER A 346 -4.46 25.47 -11.30
C SER A 346 -5.87 25.55 -11.91
N TYR A 347 -6.79 24.68 -11.50
CA TYR A 347 -8.20 24.74 -11.89
C TYR A 347 -9.09 25.43 -10.84
N LEU A 348 -8.50 25.99 -9.78
CA LEU A 348 -9.23 26.63 -8.70
C LEU A 348 -8.99 28.14 -8.72
N GLU A 349 -10.07 28.90 -8.58
CA GLU A 349 -9.96 30.35 -8.36
C GLU A 349 -9.12 30.62 -7.09
N PRO A 350 -8.28 31.67 -7.05
CA PRO A 350 -7.42 31.95 -5.90
C PRO A 350 -8.17 32.04 -4.56
N ASN A 351 -9.38 32.61 -4.56
CA ASN A 351 -10.22 32.70 -3.36
C ASN A 351 -10.72 31.33 -2.88
N VAL A 352 -11.05 30.42 -3.81
CA VAL A 352 -11.46 29.04 -3.49
C VAL A 352 -10.27 28.26 -2.96
N LEU A 353 -9.09 28.43 -3.57
CA LEU A 353 -7.85 27.81 -3.08
C LEU A 353 -7.55 28.25 -1.64
N GLN A 354 -7.66 29.55 -1.33
CA GLN A 354 -7.49 30.04 0.04
C GLN A 354 -8.50 29.44 1.01
N GLN A 355 -9.79 29.41 0.63
CA GLN A 355 -10.83 28.76 1.44
C GLN A 355 -10.53 27.29 1.74
N LEU A 356 -9.95 26.56 0.78
CA LEU A 356 -9.55 25.17 1.00
C LEU A 356 -8.33 25.04 1.90
N ILE A 357 -7.37 25.97 1.83
CA ILE A 357 -6.21 26.01 2.75
C ILE A 357 -6.69 26.20 4.19
N ASP A 358 -7.56 27.18 4.42
CA ASP A 358 -8.13 27.50 5.73
C ASP A 358 -9.02 26.34 6.22
N SER A 359 -9.82 25.76 5.33
CA SER A 359 -10.65 24.59 5.63
C SER A 359 -9.82 23.37 6.02
N ALA A 360 -8.68 23.13 5.36
CA ALA A 360 -7.80 22.03 5.68
C ALA A 360 -7.13 22.17 7.06
N ASP A 361 -6.84 23.41 7.48
CA ASP A 361 -6.31 23.71 8.81
C ASP A 361 -7.33 23.37 9.91
N VAL A 362 -8.57 23.85 9.74
CA VAL A 362 -9.69 23.50 10.63
C VAL A 362 -9.94 22.00 10.64
N THR A 363 -9.92 21.37 9.47
CA THR A 363 -10.13 19.92 9.33
C THR A 363 -9.09 19.13 10.11
N THR A 364 -7.81 19.50 9.97
CA THR A 364 -6.70 18.87 10.69
C THR A 364 -6.85 19.06 12.19
N SER A 365 -7.16 20.28 12.64
CA SER A 365 -7.34 20.59 14.07
C SER A 365 -8.47 19.77 14.69
N VAL A 366 -9.65 19.75 14.07
CA VAL A 366 -10.80 18.96 14.55
C VAL A 366 -10.50 17.46 14.56
N LEU A 367 -9.74 16.97 13.58
CA LEU A 367 -9.34 15.57 13.53
C LEU A 367 -8.31 15.22 14.61
N LEU A 368 -7.32 16.08 14.88
CA LEU A 368 -6.38 15.87 15.97
C LEU A 368 -7.09 15.81 17.33
N ASP A 369 -8.06 16.70 17.57
CA ASP A 369 -8.88 16.67 18.78
C ASP A 369 -9.72 15.39 18.88
N TYR A 370 -10.35 14.96 17.77
CA TYR A 370 -11.07 13.69 17.72
C TYR A 370 -10.16 12.50 18.03
N LEU A 371 -8.98 12.44 17.43
CA LEU A 371 -8.02 11.37 17.66
C LEU A 371 -7.56 11.33 19.12
N LYS A 372 -7.31 12.48 19.73
CA LYS A 372 -6.99 12.60 21.15
C LYS A 372 -8.13 12.12 22.04
N ASN A 373 -9.38 12.42 21.69
CA ASN A 373 -10.55 11.98 22.46
C ASN A 373 -10.79 10.47 22.36
N VAL A 374 -10.56 9.87 21.18
CA VAL A 374 -10.83 8.44 20.95
C VAL A 374 -9.65 7.55 21.35
N TYR A 375 -8.42 7.96 21.08
CA TYR A 375 -7.21 7.17 21.28
C TYR A 375 -6.29 7.73 22.39
N GLY A 376 -6.72 8.75 23.13
CA GLY A 376 -5.93 9.30 24.24
C GLY A 376 -4.53 9.78 23.82
N GLN A 377 -3.50 9.31 24.51
CA GLN A 377 -2.10 9.57 24.16
C GLN A 377 -1.69 8.68 22.97
N SER A 378 -1.92 9.20 21.76
CA SER A 378 -1.49 8.59 20.50
C SER A 378 -0.60 9.54 19.71
N GLN A 379 0.21 8.99 18.82
CA GLN A 379 1.04 9.76 17.89
C GLN A 379 0.75 9.32 16.46
N ILE A 380 0.63 10.27 15.55
CA ILE A 380 0.60 9.96 14.11
C ILE A 380 2.03 9.65 13.67
N GLU A 381 2.29 8.41 13.25
CA GLU A 381 3.62 8.02 12.75
C GLU A 381 3.82 8.40 11.29
N GLN A 382 2.79 8.18 10.48
CA GLN A 382 2.87 8.45 9.05
C GLN A 382 1.50 8.78 8.46
N VAL A 383 1.54 9.49 7.33
CA VAL A 383 0.38 9.85 6.53
C VAL A 383 0.62 9.49 5.05
N GLN A 384 -0.43 8.98 4.41
CA GLN A 384 -0.40 8.56 3.01
C GLN A 384 -1.60 9.12 2.26
N LEU A 385 -1.36 9.70 1.08
CA LEU A 385 -2.40 9.97 0.10
C LEU A 385 -2.72 8.67 -0.63
N VAL A 386 -3.98 8.26 -0.66
CA VAL A 386 -4.40 7.04 -1.35
C VAL A 386 -4.52 7.34 -2.85
N SER A 387 -3.82 6.55 -3.67
CA SER A 387 -3.87 6.70 -5.12
C SER A 387 -5.26 6.45 -5.70
N ASP A 388 -5.73 7.37 -6.55
CA ASP A 388 -6.87 7.20 -7.48
C ASP A 388 -6.87 5.84 -8.19
N SER A 389 -5.65 5.40 -8.54
CA SER A 389 -5.41 4.21 -9.35
C SER A 389 -5.55 2.89 -8.57
N TYR A 390 -5.66 2.96 -7.24
CA TYR A 390 -5.71 1.83 -6.32
C TYR A 390 -7.05 1.08 -6.32
N VAL A 391 -8.06 1.58 -7.03
CA VAL A 391 -9.42 1.07 -6.91
C VAL A 391 -9.60 -0.25 -7.69
N ALA A 392 -8.87 -1.30 -7.26
CA ALA A 392 -9.20 -2.70 -7.41
C ALA A 392 -10.62 -2.96 -6.91
N ASN A 393 -10.94 -2.34 -5.77
CA ASN A 393 -12.25 -2.37 -5.13
C ASN A 393 -12.89 -0.97 -5.13
N LYS A 394 -13.90 -0.74 -5.98
CA LYS A 394 -14.69 0.51 -6.02
C LYS A 394 -15.40 0.85 -4.71
N LEU A 395 -15.43 -0.07 -3.75
CA LEU A 395 -16.03 0.11 -2.44
C LEU A 395 -15.08 0.74 -1.42
N GLU A 396 -13.77 0.68 -1.66
CA GLU A 396 -12.75 1.31 -0.82
C GLU A 396 -12.62 2.79 -1.22
N THR A 397 -13.03 3.68 -0.31
CA THR A 397 -13.15 5.13 -0.58
C THR A 397 -12.24 5.92 0.35
N ALA A 398 -11.09 5.34 0.73
CA ALA A 398 -10.13 6.05 1.56
C ALA A 398 -9.39 7.03 0.65
N ASP A 399 -9.31 8.28 1.08
CA ASP A 399 -8.57 9.34 0.40
C ASP A 399 -7.21 9.55 1.08
N ILE A 400 -7.18 9.36 2.41
CA ILE A 400 -5.97 9.45 3.25
C ILE A 400 -5.92 8.22 4.16
N LEU A 401 -4.71 7.68 4.40
CA LEU A 401 -4.46 6.75 5.50
C LEU A 401 -3.58 7.43 6.54
N LEU A 402 -3.99 7.36 7.81
CA LEU A 402 -3.14 7.67 8.95
C LEU A 402 -2.66 6.37 9.59
N THR A 403 -1.40 6.31 10.00
CA THR A 403 -0.93 5.27 10.92
C THR A 403 -0.70 5.90 12.28
N LEU A 404 -1.41 5.40 13.29
CA LEU A 404 -1.32 5.86 14.66
C LEU A 404 -0.51 4.86 15.48
N ARG A 405 0.42 5.35 16.29
CA ARG A 405 0.96 4.62 17.42
C ARG A 405 0.06 4.89 18.62
N TYR A 406 -0.55 3.83 19.12
CA TYR A 406 -1.38 3.84 20.31
C TYR A 406 -0.90 2.72 21.21
N GLU A 407 -0.42 3.08 22.41
CA GLU A 407 0.29 2.18 23.31
C GLU A 407 1.50 1.52 22.59
N GLN A 408 1.54 0.18 22.54
CA GLN A 408 2.58 -0.58 21.84
C GLN A 408 2.16 -1.01 20.42
N ASN A 409 0.96 -0.63 19.98
CA ASN A 409 0.37 -1.08 18.71
C ASN A 409 0.39 0.02 17.65
N LEU A 410 0.38 -0.42 16.39
CA LEU A 410 0.20 0.44 15.24
C LEU A 410 -1.17 0.19 14.60
N ILE A 411 -1.93 1.25 14.35
CA ILE A 411 -3.29 1.19 13.80
C ILE A 411 -3.33 1.98 12.50
N GLU A 412 -3.80 1.36 11.41
CA GLU A 412 -4.14 2.08 10.18
C GLU A 412 -5.58 2.59 10.25
N LEU A 413 -5.75 3.90 10.16
CA LEU A 413 -7.04 4.57 10.14
C LEU A 413 -7.31 5.15 8.75
N PRO A 414 -8.22 4.52 7.96
CA PRO A 414 -8.61 5.05 6.67
C PRO A 414 -9.61 6.20 6.81
N LEU A 415 -9.29 7.31 6.15
CA LEU A 415 -10.10 8.53 6.13
C LEU A 415 -10.72 8.74 4.75
N SER A 416 -12.00 9.05 4.71
CA SER A 416 -12.65 9.61 3.50
C SER A 416 -12.91 11.09 3.72
N LEU A 417 -12.47 11.93 2.78
CA LEU A 417 -12.57 13.37 2.89
C LEU A 417 -13.55 13.92 1.86
N LYS A 418 -14.43 14.80 2.31
CA LYS A 418 -15.39 15.51 1.45
C LYS A 418 -15.35 16.99 1.73
N ALA A 419 -14.95 17.75 0.73
CA ALA A 419 -15.02 19.20 0.75
C ALA A 419 -16.30 19.67 0.05
N LEU A 420 -17.22 20.25 0.83
CA LEU A 420 -18.48 20.83 0.39
C LEU A 420 -18.43 22.34 0.49
N LYS A 421 -19.12 23.03 -0.41
CA LYS A 421 -19.11 24.49 -0.44
C LYS A 421 -19.73 25.11 0.81
N ALA A 422 -20.91 24.64 1.20
CA ALA A 422 -21.67 25.17 2.33
C ALA A 422 -22.41 24.02 3.03
N HIS A 423 -22.85 24.30 4.26
CA HIS A 423 -23.56 23.33 5.09
C HIS A 423 -24.78 22.76 4.37
N ASN A 424 -24.91 21.43 4.37
CA ASN A 424 -26.08 20.73 3.86
C ASN A 424 -26.48 19.63 4.85
N SER A 425 -27.77 19.55 5.17
CA SER A 425 -28.33 18.57 6.13
C SER A 425 -28.26 17.12 5.63
N VAL A 426 -27.97 16.93 4.33
CA VAL A 426 -27.89 15.63 3.68
C VAL A 426 -26.57 15.51 2.93
N MET A 427 -25.85 14.40 3.14
CA MET A 427 -24.63 14.07 2.41
C MET A 427 -24.85 12.86 1.52
N THR A 428 -24.40 12.98 0.27
CA THR A 428 -24.22 11.83 -0.61
C THR A 428 -22.97 11.05 -0.20
N ILE A 429 -23.14 9.80 0.27
CA ILE A 429 -22.02 8.93 0.65
C ILE A 429 -21.33 8.29 -0.56
N LYS A 430 -22.11 7.75 -1.50
CA LYS A 430 -21.63 7.09 -2.74
C LYS A 430 -22.59 7.37 -3.90
N ASN A 431 -22.10 7.20 -5.13
CA ASN A 431 -22.91 7.33 -6.34
C ASN A 431 -22.82 6.08 -7.26
N PRO A 432 -23.28 4.90 -6.80
CA PRO A 432 -23.21 3.68 -7.61
C PRO A 432 -24.12 3.77 -8.84
N GLY A 433 -23.81 2.97 -9.86
CA GLY A 433 -24.69 2.80 -11.02
C GLY A 433 -25.98 2.10 -10.60
N ALA A 434 -27.13 2.56 -11.08
CA ALA A 434 -28.41 1.92 -10.76
C ALA A 434 -28.45 0.46 -11.22
N GLY A 435 -27.73 0.13 -12.32
CA GLY A 435 -27.64 -1.23 -12.85
C GLY A 435 -26.76 -2.20 -12.05
N THR A 436 -26.02 -1.72 -11.06
CA THR A 436 -25.11 -2.57 -10.26
C THR A 436 -25.49 -2.66 -8.80
N ILE A 437 -26.40 -1.80 -8.30
CA ILE A 437 -26.71 -1.72 -6.87
C ILE A 437 -27.26 -3.04 -6.30
N LEU A 438 -27.95 -3.84 -7.10
CA LEU A 438 -28.57 -5.08 -6.65
C LEU A 438 -27.67 -6.32 -6.86
N SER A 439 -26.54 -6.18 -7.56
CA SER A 439 -25.67 -7.32 -7.88
C SER A 439 -24.76 -7.70 -6.71
N TYR A 440 -23.98 -8.78 -6.89
CA TYR A 440 -22.97 -9.26 -5.94
C TYR A 440 -21.98 -8.18 -5.45
N GLN A 441 -21.78 -7.10 -6.24
CA GLN A 441 -20.93 -5.97 -5.87
C GLN A 441 -21.44 -5.23 -4.63
N TYR A 442 -22.75 -5.25 -4.38
CA TYR A 442 -23.37 -4.58 -3.24
C TYR A 442 -24.28 -5.57 -2.50
N PHE A 443 -25.57 -5.59 -2.82
CA PHE A 443 -26.58 -6.32 -2.04
C PHE A 443 -26.68 -7.80 -2.36
N ASP A 444 -26.26 -8.24 -3.56
CA ASP A 444 -26.32 -9.64 -3.99
C ASP A 444 -27.75 -10.22 -3.94
N VAL A 445 -28.67 -9.55 -4.62
CA VAL A 445 -30.10 -9.88 -4.63
C VAL A 445 -30.70 -9.98 -6.03
N PHE A 446 -30.10 -9.33 -7.02
CA PHE A 446 -30.58 -9.33 -8.40
C PHE A 446 -29.51 -8.85 -9.40
N ASP A 447 -29.12 -9.71 -10.34
CA ASP A 447 -28.06 -9.40 -11.32
C ASP A 447 -28.59 -8.81 -12.64
N GLU A 448 -29.88 -8.97 -12.97
CA GLU A 448 -30.47 -8.55 -14.26
C GLU A 448 -30.89 -7.07 -14.30
N MET A 449 -30.48 -6.26 -13.32
CA MET A 449 -30.86 -4.84 -13.25
C MET A 449 -30.35 -4.04 -14.46
N GLN A 450 -29.24 -4.46 -15.07
CA GLN A 450 -28.73 -3.83 -16.30
C GLN A 450 -29.67 -4.07 -17.49
N GLU A 451 -30.21 -5.28 -17.62
CA GLU A 451 -31.16 -5.63 -18.68
C GLU A 451 -32.49 -4.88 -18.50
N PHE A 452 -32.96 -4.77 -17.25
CA PHE A 452 -34.11 -3.93 -16.93
C PHE A 452 -33.89 -2.48 -17.38
N ILE A 453 -32.75 -1.87 -17.04
CA ILE A 453 -32.43 -0.50 -17.45
C ILE A 453 -32.33 -0.37 -18.98
N ALA A 454 -31.82 -1.38 -19.68
CA ALA A 454 -31.78 -1.37 -21.15
C ALA A 454 -33.19 -1.32 -21.76
N ARG A 455 -34.15 -2.08 -21.23
CA ARG A 455 -35.55 -2.03 -21.67
C ARG A 455 -36.21 -0.68 -21.39
N ILE A 456 -35.94 -0.09 -20.21
CA ILE A 456 -36.43 1.25 -19.84
C ILE A 456 -35.85 2.33 -20.76
N LYS A 457 -34.56 2.20 -21.13
CA LYS A 457 -33.91 3.08 -22.10
C LYS A 457 -34.62 3.07 -23.44
N GLU A 458 -34.94 1.91 -23.97
CA GLU A 458 -35.63 1.78 -25.25
C GLU A 458 -36.98 2.50 -25.22
N LYS A 459 -37.81 2.25 -24.19
CA LYS A 459 -39.09 2.93 -24.00
C LYS A 459 -38.94 4.46 -23.94
N TYR A 460 -37.93 4.96 -23.24
CA TYR A 460 -37.67 6.39 -23.14
C TYR A 460 -37.27 6.99 -24.50
N LEU A 461 -36.38 6.31 -25.25
CA LEU A 461 -35.89 6.79 -26.54
C LEU A 461 -36.98 6.85 -27.61
N VAL A 462 -38.00 5.99 -27.54
CA VAL A 462 -39.17 6.04 -28.43
C VAL A 462 -40.31 6.93 -27.89
N GLY A 463 -40.10 7.63 -26.78
CA GLY A 463 -41.06 8.58 -26.20
C GLY A 463 -42.25 7.96 -25.47
N LEU A 464 -42.21 6.66 -25.15
CA LEU A 464 -43.30 5.96 -24.44
C LEU A 464 -43.36 6.30 -22.94
N ILE A 465 -42.23 6.68 -22.35
CA ILE A 465 -42.13 7.09 -20.94
C ILE A 465 -41.31 8.37 -20.82
N SER A 466 -41.71 9.22 -19.90
CA SER A 466 -41.02 10.45 -19.55
C SER A 466 -39.80 10.18 -18.67
N ARG A 467 -38.96 11.21 -18.53
CA ARG A 467 -37.78 11.17 -17.66
C ARG A 467 -38.14 10.85 -16.21
N GLN A 468 -39.27 11.37 -15.71
CA GLN A 468 -39.72 11.13 -14.34
C GLN A 468 -40.21 9.69 -14.14
N GLU A 469 -40.91 9.15 -15.14
CA GLU A 469 -41.37 7.75 -15.14
C GLU A 469 -40.19 6.78 -15.17
N VAL A 470 -39.13 7.06 -15.95
CA VAL A 470 -37.88 6.28 -15.91
C VAL A 470 -37.30 6.20 -14.49
N LEU A 471 -37.16 7.34 -13.81
CA LEU A 471 -36.62 7.37 -12.45
C LEU A 471 -37.52 6.61 -11.47
N SER A 472 -38.84 6.68 -11.68
CA SER A 472 -39.81 6.02 -10.82
C SER A 472 -39.85 4.52 -11.01
N GLU A 473 -39.91 4.02 -12.25
CA GLU A 473 -39.86 2.59 -12.55
C GLU A 473 -38.59 1.94 -11.99
N VAL A 474 -37.44 2.60 -12.18
CA VAL A 474 -36.16 2.11 -11.67
C VAL A 474 -36.11 2.12 -10.14
N SER A 475 -36.64 3.15 -9.47
CA SER A 475 -36.68 3.18 -8.01
C SER A 475 -37.62 2.13 -7.43
N ASN A 476 -38.78 1.92 -8.05
CA ASN A 476 -39.74 0.92 -7.61
C ASN A 476 -39.16 -0.49 -7.74
N GLU A 477 -38.44 -0.76 -8.83
CA GLU A 477 -37.80 -2.06 -9.05
C GLU A 477 -36.70 -2.34 -8.01
N ILE A 478 -35.90 -1.31 -7.68
CA ILE A 478 -34.92 -1.40 -6.59
C ILE A 478 -35.61 -1.69 -5.25
N THR A 479 -36.67 -0.95 -4.90
CA THR A 479 -37.41 -1.15 -3.66
C THR A 479 -37.99 -2.56 -3.58
N ARG A 480 -38.57 -3.07 -4.67
CA ARG A 480 -39.18 -4.40 -4.74
C ARG A 480 -38.17 -5.49 -4.40
N HIS A 481 -36.99 -5.46 -5.04
CA HIS A 481 -35.95 -6.45 -4.80
C HIS A 481 -35.32 -6.34 -3.41
N LEU A 482 -35.05 -5.12 -2.93
CA LEU A 482 -34.51 -4.93 -1.59
C LEU A 482 -35.51 -5.32 -0.49
N SER A 483 -36.80 -5.09 -0.69
CA SER A 483 -37.84 -5.46 0.29
C SER A 483 -38.01 -6.97 0.45
N ALA A 484 -37.74 -7.73 -0.62
CA ALA A 484 -37.78 -9.19 -0.61
C ALA A 484 -36.44 -9.84 -0.21
N ALA A 485 -35.38 -9.05 0.00
CA ALA A 485 -34.05 -9.54 0.30
C ALA A 485 -33.93 -10.11 1.71
N SER A 486 -33.03 -11.06 1.89
CA SER A 486 -32.67 -11.54 3.23
C SER A 486 -32.03 -10.41 4.06
N GLN A 487 -32.23 -10.44 5.38
CA GLN A 487 -31.58 -9.49 6.28
C GLN A 487 -30.05 -9.56 6.17
N THR A 488 -29.48 -10.75 5.97
CA THR A 488 -28.04 -10.93 5.74
C THR A 488 -27.54 -10.16 4.52
N SER A 489 -28.27 -10.25 3.39
CA SER A 489 -27.96 -9.50 2.16
C SER A 489 -28.09 -7.99 2.37
N LEU A 490 -29.14 -7.54 3.08
CA LEU A 490 -29.36 -6.13 3.40
C LEU A 490 -28.25 -5.56 4.29
N VAL A 491 -27.88 -6.27 5.36
CA VAL A 491 -26.78 -5.88 6.26
C VAL A 491 -25.46 -5.82 5.50
N SER A 492 -25.14 -6.85 4.71
CA SER A 492 -23.93 -6.90 3.89
C SER A 492 -23.87 -5.76 2.87
N GLY A 493 -24.96 -5.52 2.13
CA GLY A 493 -25.08 -4.44 1.17
C GLY A 493 -24.95 -3.05 1.79
N LEU A 494 -25.62 -2.80 2.92
CA LEU A 494 -25.47 -1.55 3.67
C LEU A 494 -24.05 -1.32 4.16
N LYS A 495 -23.38 -2.35 4.71
CA LYS A 495 -21.96 -2.26 5.13
C LYS A 495 -21.05 -1.88 3.95
N LYS A 496 -21.25 -2.48 2.77
CA LYS A 496 -20.51 -2.09 1.55
C LYS A 496 -20.81 -0.66 1.09
N MET A 497 -22.05 -0.20 1.27
CA MET A 497 -22.48 1.15 0.88
C MET A 497 -21.95 2.25 1.81
N ILE A 498 -22.02 2.04 3.12
CA ILE A 498 -21.52 2.98 4.12
C ILE A 498 -19.99 2.96 4.15
N GLY A 499 -19.39 1.78 4.02
CA GLY A 499 -17.95 1.58 4.13
C GLY A 499 -17.47 1.54 5.58
N THR A 500 -16.16 1.42 5.75
CA THR A 500 -15.49 1.26 7.05
C THR A 500 -14.61 2.45 7.41
N ASN A 501 -14.61 3.51 6.59
CA ASN A 501 -13.72 4.64 6.74
C ASN A 501 -14.30 5.69 7.69
N LEU A 502 -13.43 6.35 8.44
CA LEU A 502 -13.80 7.57 9.15
C LEU A 502 -14.09 8.66 8.11
N SER A 503 -15.31 9.16 8.05
CA SER A 503 -15.72 10.14 7.05
C SER A 503 -15.62 11.55 7.63
N ILE A 504 -14.97 12.45 6.89
CA ILE A 504 -14.71 13.82 7.30
C ILE A 504 -15.34 14.74 6.26
N VAL A 505 -16.26 15.58 6.71
CA VAL A 505 -16.99 16.51 5.85
C VAL A 505 -16.64 17.93 6.25
N SER A 506 -15.92 18.61 5.36
CA SER A 506 -15.46 19.97 5.55
C SER A 506 -16.29 20.91 4.68
N PHE A 507 -16.70 22.04 5.26
CA PHE A 507 -17.49 23.07 4.60
C PHE A 507 -16.62 24.31 4.38
N TYR A 508 -15.99 24.40 3.21
CA TYR A 508 -14.85 25.30 3.03
C TYR A 508 -15.20 26.80 2.99
N GLN A 509 -16.47 27.19 2.80
CA GLN A 509 -16.87 28.59 2.94
C GLN A 509 -17.20 29.00 4.37
N SER A 510 -17.73 28.06 5.18
CA SER A 510 -18.08 28.32 6.58
C SER A 510 -16.97 27.96 7.56
N LEU A 511 -15.89 27.33 7.08
CA LEU A 511 -14.76 26.86 7.88
C LEU A 511 -15.23 25.96 9.03
N THR A 512 -16.13 25.04 8.71
CA THR A 512 -16.64 24.04 9.67
C THR A 512 -16.32 22.64 9.19
N CYS A 513 -16.17 21.71 10.13
CA CYS A 513 -15.86 20.31 9.85
C CYS A 513 -16.73 19.42 10.73
N SER A 514 -17.16 18.27 10.20
CA SER A 514 -17.84 17.23 10.96
C SER A 514 -17.19 15.88 10.70
N ILE A 515 -16.99 15.10 11.77
CA ILE A 515 -16.38 13.77 11.74
C ILE A 515 -17.47 12.74 11.98
N HIS A 516 -17.48 11.72 11.13
CA HIS A 516 -18.50 10.68 11.09
C HIS A 516 -17.83 9.31 11.17
N PRO A 517 -17.83 8.68 12.36
CA PRO A 517 -17.37 7.31 12.53
C PRO A 517 -18.15 6.33 11.62
N PRO A 518 -17.57 5.16 11.30
CA PRO A 518 -18.30 4.10 10.64
C PRO A 518 -19.57 3.74 11.44
N ILE A 519 -20.73 3.79 10.78
CA ILE A 519 -22.00 3.45 11.43
C ILE A 519 -22.11 1.93 11.53
N GLU A 520 -22.45 1.43 12.72
CA GLU A 520 -22.76 0.03 12.89
C GLU A 520 -24.07 -0.32 12.17
N VAL A 521 -23.97 -1.25 11.22
CA VAL A 521 -25.14 -1.82 10.55
C VAL A 521 -25.49 -3.12 11.24
N GLY A 522 -26.60 -3.09 11.98
CA GLY A 522 -27.13 -4.22 12.72
C GLY A 522 -28.64 -4.09 12.97
N GLY A 523 -29.23 -5.16 13.50
CA GLY A 523 -30.67 -5.25 13.71
C GLY A 523 -31.46 -5.51 12.43
N HIS A 524 -32.78 -5.36 12.52
CA HIS A 524 -33.68 -5.56 11.39
C HIS A 524 -33.71 -4.31 10.50
N ILE A 525 -33.43 -4.50 9.21
CA ILE A 525 -33.45 -3.45 8.19
C ILE A 525 -34.82 -3.43 7.53
N HIS A 526 -35.47 -2.26 7.57
CA HIS A 526 -36.72 -2.01 6.87
C HIS A 526 -36.45 -1.29 5.56
N VAL A 527 -37.09 -1.76 4.48
CA VAL A 527 -37.00 -1.15 3.15
C VAL A 527 -38.37 -0.56 2.81
N SER A 528 -38.39 0.67 2.29
CA SER A 528 -39.62 1.35 1.90
C SER A 528 -39.41 2.26 0.69
N GLN A 529 -40.48 2.52 -0.05
CA GLN A 529 -40.52 3.57 -1.06
C GLN A 529 -40.71 4.92 -0.33
N HIS A 530 -39.67 5.74 -0.24
CA HIS A 530 -39.75 7.02 0.46
C HIS A 530 -40.34 8.14 -0.42
N SER A 531 -40.06 8.12 -1.71
CA SER A 531 -40.69 8.98 -2.72
C SER A 531 -40.73 8.23 -4.05
N SER A 532 -41.40 8.75 -5.08
CA SER A 532 -41.47 8.07 -6.39
C SER A 532 -40.10 7.73 -6.99
N THR A 533 -39.03 8.42 -6.62
CA THR A 533 -37.66 8.20 -7.14
C THR A 533 -36.66 7.74 -6.09
N THR A 534 -37.11 7.51 -4.86
CA THR A 534 -36.22 7.22 -3.72
C THR A 534 -36.68 6.01 -2.94
N THR A 535 -35.82 5.00 -2.87
CA THR A 535 -35.90 3.89 -1.94
C THR A 535 -35.21 4.28 -0.63
N ARG A 536 -35.76 3.92 0.54
CA ARG A 536 -35.13 4.16 1.85
C ARG A 536 -34.95 2.84 2.58
N LEU A 537 -33.74 2.64 3.11
CA LEU A 537 -33.43 1.61 4.07
C LEU A 537 -33.29 2.26 5.45
N THR A 538 -33.94 1.72 6.47
CA THR A 538 -33.82 2.19 7.86
C THR A 538 -33.43 1.05 8.80
N TRP A 539 -32.66 1.36 9.83
CA TRP A 539 -32.29 0.45 10.90
C TRP A 539 -32.17 1.21 12.23
N SER A 540 -31.78 0.51 13.32
CA SER A 540 -31.70 1.11 14.66
C SER A 540 -33.01 1.80 15.08
N ASN A 541 -34.14 1.10 14.91
CA ASN A 541 -35.49 1.62 15.19
C ASN A 541 -35.87 2.89 14.39
N GLY A 542 -35.25 3.10 13.22
CA GLY A 542 -35.53 4.24 12.36
C GLY A 542 -34.65 5.46 12.59
N ASN A 543 -33.73 5.40 13.55
CA ASN A 543 -32.77 6.47 13.81
C ASN A 543 -31.72 6.58 12.71
N GLU A 544 -31.38 5.47 12.08
CA GLU A 544 -30.42 5.42 10.98
C GLU A 544 -31.14 5.15 9.67
N TYR A 545 -30.72 5.85 8.60
CA TYR A 545 -31.28 5.65 7.28
C TYR A 545 -30.27 5.87 6.15
N LEU A 546 -30.57 5.22 5.03
CA LEU A 546 -29.90 5.46 3.76
C LEU A 546 -30.94 5.56 2.63
N ASN A 547 -30.96 6.71 1.95
CA ASN A 547 -31.82 6.95 0.80
C ASN A 547 -31.07 6.63 -0.48
N PHE A 548 -31.69 5.87 -1.38
CA PHE A 548 -31.24 5.62 -2.74
C PHE A 548 -32.11 6.40 -3.71
N ARG A 549 -31.68 7.63 -4.02
CA ARG A 549 -32.38 8.48 -5.00
C ARG A 549 -31.86 8.20 -6.40
N VAL A 550 -32.73 7.73 -7.29
CA VAL A 550 -32.36 7.51 -8.69
C VAL A 550 -32.23 8.85 -9.42
N LYS A 551 -31.13 9.02 -10.17
CA LYS A 551 -30.88 10.20 -11.00
C LYS A 551 -30.16 9.83 -12.29
N PHE A 552 -30.41 10.61 -13.33
CA PHE A 552 -29.58 10.62 -14.52
C PHE A 552 -28.22 11.28 -14.24
N SER A 553 -27.17 10.81 -14.89
CA SER A 553 -25.81 11.35 -14.72
C SER A 553 -25.61 12.71 -15.39
N ALA A 554 -26.44 13.05 -16.38
CA ALA A 554 -26.41 14.34 -17.08
C ALA A 554 -27.79 15.02 -17.08
N GLY A 555 -27.79 16.33 -17.33
CA GLY A 555 -29.00 17.16 -17.41
C GLY A 555 -29.96 16.73 -18.53
N ALA A 556 -31.19 17.24 -18.49
CA ALA A 556 -32.25 16.87 -19.44
C ALA A 556 -31.90 17.16 -20.90
N SER A 557 -31.08 18.20 -21.16
CA SER A 557 -30.59 18.58 -22.49
C SER A 557 -29.80 17.49 -23.22
N HIS A 558 -29.25 16.51 -22.50
CA HIS A 558 -28.50 15.40 -23.08
C HIS A 558 -29.38 14.18 -23.45
N GLY A 559 -30.70 14.26 -23.26
CA GLY A 559 -31.59 13.13 -23.48
C GLY A 559 -31.29 11.98 -22.52
N TRP A 560 -31.00 10.77 -23.06
CA TRP A 560 -30.61 9.63 -22.24
C TRP A 560 -29.16 9.75 -21.77
N SER A 561 -28.96 9.57 -20.47
CA SER A 561 -27.63 9.38 -19.88
C SER A 561 -27.66 8.22 -18.88
N SER A 562 -26.50 7.77 -18.42
CA SER A 562 -26.44 6.66 -17.44
C SER A 562 -27.23 6.98 -16.17
N LEU A 563 -27.88 5.96 -15.60
CA LEU A 563 -28.60 6.09 -14.33
C LEU A 563 -27.67 5.76 -13.17
N LYS A 564 -27.66 6.64 -12.17
CA LYS A 564 -26.90 6.51 -10.92
C LYS A 564 -27.82 6.68 -9.72
N LEU A 565 -27.39 6.19 -8.58
CA LEU A 565 -28.02 6.50 -7.30
C LEU A 565 -27.27 7.65 -6.63
N SER A 566 -28.01 8.55 -6.01
CA SER A 566 -27.50 9.43 -4.96
C SER A 566 -27.79 8.72 -3.64
N CYS A 567 -26.77 8.12 -3.03
CA CYS A 567 -26.94 7.43 -1.76
C CYS A 567 -26.74 8.43 -0.63
N GLU A 568 -27.83 8.79 0.06
CA GLU A 568 -27.92 9.98 0.90
C GLU A 568 -28.25 9.62 2.35
N ARG A 569 -27.54 10.24 3.29
CA ARG A 569 -27.80 10.13 4.73
C ARG A 569 -27.78 11.51 5.40
N SER A 570 -28.36 11.61 6.58
CA SER A 570 -28.27 12.83 7.38
C SER A 570 -26.85 13.06 7.89
N VAL A 571 -26.48 14.32 8.01
CA VAL A 571 -25.26 14.80 8.64
C VAL A 571 -25.74 15.79 9.69
N LEU A 572 -26.10 15.28 10.86
CA LEU A 572 -26.39 16.10 12.04
C LEU A 572 -25.12 16.34 12.83
#